data_AF-A0A963S3Y5-F1
#
_entry.id   AF-A0A963S3Y5-F1
#
_cell.length_a   1.000
_cell.length_b   1.000
_cell.length_c   1.000
_cell.angle_alpha   90.00
_cell.angle_beta   90.00
_cell.angle_gamma   90.00
#
_symmetry.space_group_name_H-M   'P 1'
#
loop_
_entity.id
_entity.type
_entity.pdbx_description
1 polymer ?
#
loop_
_entity_poly.entity_id
_entity_poly.type
_entity_poly.pdbx_seq_one_letter_code
_entity_poly.pdbx_strand_id
1 'polypeptide(L)'
;MLQRLPLVPTLLVLAAVGVMIRLGFWQIDRLHEKEALLASYEAAASSGEEAAWPHDPEQADALLYHRTKVRCVDVSGLSSISGRNAEGEAGLAQAADCRLADGGEARVILGWSRAPDVPDWQGGDVAGIIAPGPRLVADPPLAGLAANARPDPSEVPNNHLAYAVQWFLFAAVALVIYVLALRKRLADRRGER
;
A
#
# COMPACT_ATOMS: atom_id res chain seq x y z
N MET A 1 39.91 -13.98 31.12
CA MET A 1 39.74 -13.66 29.67
C MET A 1 38.87 -12.42 29.42
N LEU A 2 37.84 -12.13 30.23
CA LEU A 2 36.94 -10.96 30.03
C LEU A 2 37.59 -9.57 30.18
N GLN A 3 38.66 -9.41 30.97
CA GLN A 3 39.30 -8.10 31.18
C GLN A 3 40.03 -7.51 29.95
N ARG A 4 40.05 -8.20 28.81
CA ARG A 4 40.72 -7.75 27.57
C ARG A 4 39.73 -7.24 26.51
N LEU A 5 38.43 -7.41 26.72
CA LEU A 5 37.38 -6.94 25.81
C LEU A 5 37.06 -5.47 26.12
N PRO A 6 36.89 -4.61 25.11
CA PRO A 6 36.38 -3.26 25.34
C PRO A 6 34.87 -3.34 25.62
N LEU A 7 34.50 -3.54 26.88
CA LEU A 7 33.12 -3.83 27.30
C LEU A 7 32.10 -2.83 26.77
N VAL A 8 32.39 -1.53 26.83
CA VAL A 8 31.47 -0.48 26.36
C VAL A 8 31.15 -0.64 24.86
N PRO A 9 32.10 -0.62 23.92
CA PRO A 9 31.78 -0.82 22.51
C PRO A 9 31.29 -2.24 22.19
N THR A 10 31.68 -3.27 22.95
CA THR A 10 31.07 -4.61 22.81
C THR A 10 29.56 -4.55 23.06
N LEU A 11 29.14 -3.96 24.18
CA LEU A 11 27.75 -3.85 24.55
C LEU A 11 26.96 -3.00 23.54
N LEU A 12 27.54 -1.88 23.09
CA LEU A 12 26.89 -1.02 22.09
C LEU A 12 26.65 -1.75 20.76
N VAL A 13 27.65 -2.46 20.24
CA VAL A 13 27.49 -3.21 18.98
C VAL A 13 26.47 -4.34 19.14
N LEU A 14 26.53 -5.10 20.24
CA LEU A 14 25.58 -6.17 20.48
C LEU A 14 24.14 -5.63 20.64
N ALA A 15 23.97 -4.49 21.31
CA ALA A 15 22.67 -3.84 21.42
C ALA A 15 22.15 -3.40 20.04
N ALA A 16 23.00 -2.77 19.21
CA ALA A 16 22.63 -2.36 17.86
C ALA A 16 22.25 -3.56 16.97
N VAL A 17 23.03 -4.64 17.01
CA VAL A 17 22.73 -5.91 16.31
C VAL A 17 21.40 -6.50 16.80
N GLY A 18 21.15 -6.51 18.11
CA GLY A 18 19.89 -6.97 18.69
C GLY A 18 18.69 -6.16 18.20
N VAL A 19 18.83 -4.83 18.11
CA VAL A 19 17.79 -3.96 17.54
C VAL A 19 17.54 -4.27 16.06
N MET A 20 18.59 -4.41 15.26
CA MET A 20 18.45 -4.74 13.83
C MET A 20 17.75 -6.09 13.61
N ILE A 21 18.11 -7.12 14.38
CA ILE A 21 17.44 -8.42 14.35
C ILE A 21 15.97 -8.28 14.74
N ARG A 22 15.66 -7.52 15.80
CA ARG A 22 14.27 -7.26 16.22
C ARG A 22 13.47 -6.56 15.11
N LEU A 23 14.07 -5.59 14.42
CA LEU A 23 13.43 -4.92 13.28
C LEU A 23 13.22 -5.89 12.11
N GLY A 24 14.14 -6.81 11.86
CA GLY A 24 13.99 -7.85 10.84
C GLY A 24 12.78 -8.76 11.09
N PHE A 25 12.62 -9.23 12.33
CA PHE A 25 11.43 -10.01 12.72
C PHE A 25 10.14 -9.20 12.62
N TRP A 26 10.15 -7.96 13.11
CA TRP A 26 8.99 -7.07 13.00
C TRP A 26 8.55 -6.85 11.54
N GLN A 27 9.49 -6.77 10.60
CA GLN A 27 9.16 -6.68 9.17
C GLN A 27 8.50 -7.97 8.64
N ILE A 28 8.90 -9.15 9.12
CA ILE A 28 8.24 -10.42 8.75
C ILE A 28 6.81 -10.48 9.32
N ASP A 29 6.61 -10.06 10.57
CA ASP A 29 5.27 -10.01 11.13
C ASP A 29 4.37 -9.06 10.31
N ARG A 30 4.91 -7.90 9.94
CA ARG A 30 4.21 -6.92 9.12
C ARG A 30 3.93 -7.41 7.69
N LEU A 31 4.80 -8.25 7.13
CA LEU A 31 4.58 -8.94 5.86
C LEU A 31 3.30 -9.79 5.95
N HIS A 32 3.19 -10.66 6.96
CA HIS A 32 2.03 -11.55 7.12
C HIS A 32 0.73 -10.78 7.39
N GLU A 33 0.78 -9.72 8.20
CA GLU A 33 -0.38 -8.83 8.39
C GLU A 33 -0.85 -8.24 7.05
N LYS A 34 0.11 -7.81 6.21
CA LYS A 34 -0.19 -7.24 4.90
C LYS A 34 -0.76 -8.29 3.95
N GLU A 35 -0.19 -9.49 3.91
CA GLU A 35 -0.68 -10.60 3.10
C GLU A 35 -2.11 -11.02 3.48
N ALA A 36 -2.41 -11.10 4.78
CA ALA A 36 -3.76 -11.40 5.26
C ALA A 36 -4.78 -10.34 4.83
N LEU A 37 -4.41 -9.06 4.88
CA LEU A 37 -5.25 -7.97 4.42
C LEU A 37 -5.49 -8.04 2.90
N LEU A 38 -4.44 -8.27 2.11
CA LEU A 38 -4.59 -8.41 0.64
C LEU A 38 -5.48 -9.61 0.27
N ALA A 39 -5.34 -10.73 0.97
CA ALA A 39 -6.19 -11.90 0.77
C ALA A 39 -7.69 -11.59 1.05
N SER A 40 -8.00 -10.77 2.07
CA SER A 40 -9.39 -10.33 2.30
C SER A 40 -9.94 -9.47 1.16
N TYR A 41 -9.11 -8.63 0.56
CA TYR A 41 -9.50 -7.79 -0.58
C TYR A 41 -9.69 -8.59 -1.87
N GLU A 42 -8.84 -9.59 -2.12
CA GLU A 42 -9.03 -10.51 -3.25
C GLU A 42 -10.31 -11.33 -3.10
N ALA A 43 -10.64 -11.76 -1.88
CA ALA A 43 -11.91 -12.41 -1.58
C ALA A 43 -13.11 -11.48 -1.82
N ALA A 44 -13.03 -10.22 -1.39
CA ALA A 44 -14.06 -9.21 -1.66
C ALA A 44 -14.24 -8.93 -3.16
N ALA A 45 -13.14 -8.79 -3.90
CA ALA A 45 -13.16 -8.55 -5.34
C ALA A 45 -13.78 -9.71 -6.13
N SER A 46 -13.60 -10.95 -5.64
CA SER A 46 -14.06 -12.17 -6.31
C SER A 46 -15.47 -12.63 -5.88
N SER A 47 -15.98 -12.20 -4.73
CA SER A 47 -17.32 -12.61 -4.25
C SER A 47 -18.46 -12.06 -5.11
N GLY A 48 -18.28 -10.88 -5.70
CA GLY A 48 -19.33 -10.17 -6.43
C GLY A 48 -20.47 -9.65 -5.54
N GLU A 49 -20.32 -9.75 -4.21
CA GLU A 49 -21.30 -9.27 -3.24
C GLU A 49 -21.37 -7.74 -3.25
N GLU A 50 -22.60 -7.21 -3.25
CA GLU A 50 -22.84 -5.77 -3.20
C GLU A 50 -22.83 -5.27 -1.75
N ALA A 51 -21.97 -4.29 -1.47
CA ALA A 51 -21.87 -3.60 -0.18
C ALA A 51 -22.46 -2.18 -0.26
N ALA A 52 -22.91 -1.67 0.88
CA ALA A 52 -23.31 -0.27 1.02
C ALA A 52 -22.08 0.65 0.93
N TRP A 53 -22.28 1.90 0.51
CA TRP A 53 -21.20 2.88 0.47
C TRP A 53 -20.71 3.23 1.88
N PRO A 54 -19.39 3.23 2.16
CA PRO A 54 -18.89 3.61 3.47
C PRO A 54 -18.98 5.13 3.70
N HIS A 55 -19.64 5.54 4.78
CA HIS A 55 -19.67 6.94 5.24
C HIS A 55 -18.56 7.26 6.25
N ASP A 56 -18.03 6.23 6.89
CA ASP A 56 -17.02 6.34 7.94
C ASP A 56 -15.67 5.84 7.40
N PRO A 57 -14.59 6.64 7.49
CA PRO A 57 -13.25 6.21 7.11
C PRO A 57 -12.80 4.90 7.75
N GLU A 58 -13.21 4.61 9.00
CA GLU A 58 -12.83 3.35 9.66
C GLU A 58 -13.48 2.12 9.01
N GLN A 59 -14.69 2.29 8.47
CA GLN A 59 -15.43 1.22 7.80
C GLN A 59 -15.07 1.12 6.31
N ALA A 60 -14.54 2.20 5.72
CA ALA A 60 -14.17 2.26 4.31
C ALA A 60 -13.15 1.18 3.94
N ASP A 61 -12.14 0.98 4.78
CA ASP A 61 -11.09 -0.01 4.54
C ASP A 61 -11.61 -1.44 4.50
N ALA A 62 -12.66 -1.76 5.25
CA ALA A 62 -13.28 -3.08 5.28
C ALA A 62 -14.16 -3.34 4.04
N LEU A 63 -14.67 -2.29 3.40
CA LEU A 63 -15.52 -2.37 2.21
C LEU A 63 -14.75 -2.15 0.90
N LEU A 64 -13.44 -1.94 0.95
CA LEU A 64 -12.62 -1.83 -0.24
C LEU A 64 -12.75 -3.07 -1.12
N TYR A 65 -12.75 -2.83 -2.43
CA TYR A 65 -12.85 -3.83 -3.49
C TYR A 65 -14.20 -4.56 -3.58
N HIS A 66 -15.16 -4.27 -2.71
CA HIS A 66 -16.55 -4.71 -2.89
C HIS A 66 -17.23 -3.96 -4.03
N ARG A 67 -18.22 -4.61 -4.66
CA ARG A 67 -19.12 -3.93 -5.59
C ARG A 67 -20.12 -3.11 -4.80
N THR A 68 -20.57 -2.01 -5.38
CA THR A 68 -21.60 -1.15 -4.77
C THR A 68 -22.44 -0.48 -5.84
N LYS A 69 -23.61 0.00 -5.43
CA LYS A 69 -24.52 0.82 -6.24
C LYS A 69 -24.91 2.04 -5.42
N VAL A 70 -24.66 3.21 -5.98
CA VAL A 70 -25.00 4.49 -5.38
C VAL A 70 -25.73 5.35 -6.39
N ARG A 71 -26.44 6.38 -5.91
CA ARG A 71 -27.05 7.38 -6.77
C ARG A 71 -26.39 8.72 -6.54
N CYS A 72 -25.73 9.23 -7.57
CA CYS A 72 -25.16 10.56 -7.59
C CYS A 72 -26.26 11.59 -7.83
N VAL A 73 -26.50 12.49 -6.87
CA VAL A 73 -27.57 13.50 -6.96
C VAL A 73 -27.06 14.90 -7.29
N ASP A 74 -25.77 15.14 -7.14
CA ASP A 74 -25.16 16.45 -7.34
C ASP A 74 -23.67 16.29 -7.63
N VAL A 75 -23.22 16.85 -8.76
CA VAL A 75 -21.84 16.82 -9.24
C VAL A 75 -21.21 18.16 -8.95
N SER A 76 -20.32 18.21 -7.96
CA SER A 76 -19.70 19.44 -7.49
C SER A 76 -18.41 19.79 -8.25
N GLY A 77 -17.79 18.81 -8.90
CA GLY A 77 -16.57 19.01 -9.67
C GLY A 77 -16.30 17.87 -10.62
N LEU A 78 -15.68 18.19 -11.76
CA LEU A 78 -15.18 17.23 -12.73
C LEU A 78 -13.68 17.46 -12.93
N SER A 79 -12.92 16.37 -12.99
CA SER A 79 -11.46 16.42 -13.12
C SER A 79 -10.94 15.21 -13.89
N SER A 80 -9.70 15.31 -14.36
CA SER A 80 -9.00 14.17 -14.97
C SER A 80 -7.78 13.82 -14.12
N ILE A 81 -7.57 12.54 -13.88
CA ILE A 81 -6.41 12.00 -13.17
C ILE A 81 -5.67 10.99 -14.05
N SER A 82 -4.38 10.77 -13.78
CA SER A 82 -3.62 9.72 -14.46
C SER A 82 -4.21 8.35 -14.11
N GLY A 83 -4.42 7.51 -15.13
CA GLY A 83 -5.00 6.19 -14.95
C GLY A 83 -4.78 5.28 -16.14
N ARG A 84 -5.31 4.06 -16.05
CA ARG A 84 -5.29 3.06 -17.12
C ARG A 84 -6.70 2.63 -17.48
N ASN A 85 -6.89 2.21 -18.73
CA ASN A 85 -8.12 1.54 -19.15
C ASN A 85 -8.07 0.04 -18.81
N ALA A 86 -9.17 -0.67 -19.06
CA ALA A 86 -9.28 -2.11 -18.84
C ALA A 86 -8.28 -2.96 -19.65
N GLU A 87 -7.68 -2.40 -20.70
CA GLU A 87 -6.66 -3.05 -21.54
C GLU A 87 -5.22 -2.72 -21.07
N GLY A 88 -5.07 -1.92 -20.01
CA GLY A 88 -3.78 -1.51 -19.45
C GLY A 88 -3.12 -0.31 -20.12
N GLU A 89 -3.77 0.34 -21.09
CA GLU A 89 -3.26 1.54 -21.75
C GLU A 89 -3.22 2.72 -20.78
N ALA A 90 -2.12 3.47 -20.77
CA ALA A 90 -1.98 4.68 -19.96
C ALA A 90 -2.73 5.86 -20.60
N GLY A 91 -3.43 6.65 -19.79
CA GLY A 91 -4.17 7.83 -20.23
C GLY A 91 -4.82 8.56 -19.05
N LEU A 92 -6.01 9.10 -19.28
CA LEU A 92 -6.71 9.92 -18.30
C LEU A 92 -7.99 9.24 -17.85
N ALA A 93 -8.11 9.01 -16.55
CA ALA A 93 -9.36 8.64 -15.93
C ALA A 93 -10.14 9.92 -15.59
N GLN A 94 -11.38 9.99 -16.05
CA GLN A 94 -12.28 11.10 -15.78
C GLN A 94 -13.01 10.84 -14.46
N ALA A 95 -12.98 11.81 -13.57
CA ALA A 95 -13.51 11.72 -12.23
C ALA A 95 -14.53 12.84 -11.95
N ALA A 96 -15.57 12.49 -11.21
CA ALA A 96 -16.57 13.42 -10.71
C ALA A 96 -16.60 13.37 -9.18
N ASP A 97 -16.53 14.53 -8.54
CA ASP A 97 -16.84 14.67 -7.12
C ASP A 97 -18.36 14.73 -6.98
N CYS A 98 -18.89 13.74 -6.27
CA CYS A 98 -20.31 13.49 -6.24
C CYS A 98 -20.84 13.42 -4.80
N ARG A 99 -21.95 14.12 -4.57
CA ARG A 99 -22.79 13.92 -3.39
C ARG A 99 -23.85 12.86 -3.69
N LEU A 100 -23.92 11.86 -2.84
CA LEU A 100 -24.77 10.69 -2.96
C LEU A 100 -26.16 10.95 -2.34
N ALA A 101 -27.17 10.20 -2.81
CA ALA A 101 -28.54 10.31 -2.33
C ALA A 101 -28.71 9.95 -0.84
N ASP A 102 -27.82 9.11 -0.31
CA ASP A 102 -27.77 8.70 1.10
C ASP A 102 -27.01 9.70 1.98
N GLY A 103 -26.54 10.81 1.41
CA GLY A 103 -25.78 11.86 2.11
C GLY A 103 -24.27 11.62 2.15
N GLY A 104 -23.77 10.51 1.56
CA GLY A 104 -22.34 10.29 1.41
C GLY A 104 -21.70 11.16 0.33
N GLU A 105 -20.37 11.21 0.34
CA GLU A 105 -19.57 11.79 -0.73
C GLU A 105 -18.71 10.70 -1.37
N ALA A 106 -18.59 10.74 -2.68
CA ALA A 106 -17.77 9.80 -3.44
C ALA A 106 -17.07 10.52 -4.59
N ARG A 107 -15.79 10.19 -4.81
CA ARG A 107 -15.10 10.52 -6.05
C ARG A 107 -15.35 9.40 -7.05
N VAL A 108 -16.30 9.61 -7.95
CA VAL A 108 -16.70 8.63 -8.97
C VAL A 108 -15.72 8.71 -10.14
N ILE A 109 -15.00 7.63 -10.41
CA ILE A 109 -14.17 7.48 -11.60
C ILE A 109 -15.07 6.95 -12.72
N LEU A 110 -15.51 7.86 -13.59
CA LEU A 110 -16.54 7.64 -14.61
C LEU A 110 -16.07 6.67 -15.70
N GLY A 111 -14.81 6.78 -16.10
CA GLY A 111 -14.28 6.07 -17.25
C GLY A 111 -12.92 6.64 -17.67
N TRP A 112 -12.38 6.10 -18.75
CA TRP A 112 -11.08 6.46 -19.27
C TRP A 112 -11.16 7.07 -20.67
N SER A 113 -10.27 8.02 -20.96
CA SER A 113 -10.08 8.63 -22.27
C SER A 113 -8.59 8.91 -22.56
N ARG A 114 -8.23 8.93 -23.85
CA ARG A 114 -6.94 9.48 -24.30
C ARG A 114 -6.94 11.00 -24.35
N ALA A 115 -8.10 11.59 -24.65
CA ALA A 115 -8.28 13.04 -24.71
C ALA A 115 -8.54 13.61 -23.32
N PRO A 116 -8.07 14.84 -23.02
CA PRO A 116 -8.27 15.50 -21.74
C PRO A 116 -9.66 16.13 -21.58
N ASP A 117 -10.57 15.89 -22.53
CA ASP A 117 -11.91 16.46 -22.48
C ASP A 117 -12.67 15.95 -21.27
N VAL A 118 -13.24 16.91 -20.53
CA VAL A 118 -14.05 16.62 -19.35
C VAL A 118 -15.45 16.23 -19.84
N PRO A 119 -15.99 15.07 -19.43
CA PRO A 119 -17.31 14.62 -19.88
C PRO A 119 -18.43 15.51 -19.34
N ASP A 120 -19.47 15.72 -20.15
CA ASP A 120 -20.73 16.31 -19.67
C ASP A 120 -21.56 15.21 -18.96
N TRP A 121 -21.38 15.11 -17.64
CA TRP A 121 -22.08 14.16 -16.78
C TRP A 121 -22.63 14.85 -15.54
N GLN A 122 -23.94 14.73 -15.32
CA GLN A 122 -24.68 15.47 -14.29
C GLN A 122 -25.16 14.59 -13.11
N GLY A 123 -24.67 13.36 -13.00
CA GLY A 123 -25.08 12.40 -11.98
C GLY A 123 -25.98 11.29 -12.51
N GLY A 124 -26.59 10.53 -11.59
CA GLY A 124 -27.39 9.35 -11.89
C GLY A 124 -26.96 8.12 -11.09
N ASP A 125 -27.49 6.96 -11.48
CA ASP A 125 -27.14 5.67 -10.87
C ASP A 125 -25.74 5.23 -11.30
N VAL A 126 -24.91 4.88 -10.31
CA VAL A 126 -23.53 4.43 -10.51
C VAL A 126 -23.37 3.07 -9.85
N ALA A 127 -23.05 2.07 -10.65
CA ALA A 127 -22.57 0.79 -10.17
C ALA A 127 -21.05 0.72 -10.37
N GLY A 128 -20.33 0.14 -9.41
CA GLY A 128 -18.88 0.10 -9.49
C GLY A 128 -18.22 -0.64 -8.34
N ILE A 129 -16.92 -0.43 -8.21
CA ILE A 129 -16.07 -1.04 -7.18
C ILE A 129 -15.55 0.06 -6.25
N ILE A 130 -15.65 -0.16 -4.95
CA ILE A 130 -15.09 0.73 -3.92
C ILE A 130 -13.56 0.64 -3.97
N ALA A 131 -12.89 1.77 -4.13
CA ALA A 131 -11.44 1.86 -4.25
C ALA A 131 -10.84 2.81 -3.20
N PRO A 132 -9.55 2.65 -2.85
CA PRO A 132 -8.90 3.52 -1.87
C PRO A 132 -8.99 5.00 -2.26
N GLY A 133 -9.26 5.87 -1.27
CA GLY A 133 -9.30 7.33 -1.44
C GLY A 133 -10.71 7.91 -1.68
N PRO A 134 -11.69 7.57 -0.83
CA PRO A 134 -13.14 7.54 -1.14
C PRO A 134 -13.53 7.49 -2.63
N ARG A 135 -12.96 6.54 -3.38
CA ARG A 135 -13.19 6.44 -4.83
C ARG A 135 -14.18 5.33 -5.17
N LEU A 136 -15.05 5.60 -6.13
CA LEU A 136 -15.92 4.60 -6.75
C LEU A 136 -15.52 4.45 -8.21
N VAL A 137 -14.95 3.31 -8.60
CA VAL A 137 -14.61 3.06 -10.01
C VAL A 137 -15.82 2.47 -10.72
N ALA A 138 -16.40 3.23 -11.66
CA ALA A 138 -17.61 2.83 -12.37
C ALA A 138 -17.37 1.60 -13.26
N ASP A 139 -18.29 0.64 -13.17
CA ASP A 139 -18.34 -0.57 -13.98
C ASP A 139 -19.82 -0.98 -14.17
N PRO A 140 -20.46 -0.66 -15.31
CA PRO A 140 -19.85 -0.21 -16.57
C PRO A 140 -19.39 1.27 -16.58
N PRO A 141 -18.55 1.68 -17.55
CA PRO A 141 -18.14 3.08 -17.69
C PRO A 141 -19.31 3.99 -18.04
N LEU A 142 -19.18 5.26 -17.67
CA LEU A 142 -20.19 6.30 -17.81
C LEU A 142 -19.78 7.34 -18.86
N ALA A 143 -20.73 8.19 -19.24
CA ALA A 143 -20.52 9.34 -20.13
C ALA A 143 -19.85 9.01 -21.48
N GLY A 144 -20.08 7.80 -22.01
CA GLY A 144 -19.49 7.35 -23.29
C GLY A 144 -17.98 7.10 -23.25
N LEU A 145 -17.38 7.03 -22.05
CA LEU A 145 -15.97 6.78 -21.85
C LEU A 145 -15.64 5.28 -21.98
N ALA A 146 -14.34 4.98 -22.15
CA ALA A 146 -13.86 3.60 -22.11
C ALA A 146 -13.83 3.07 -20.65
N ALA A 147 -13.83 1.75 -20.50
CA ALA A 147 -13.75 1.11 -19.19
C ALA A 147 -12.40 1.41 -18.52
N ASN A 148 -12.44 1.78 -17.23
CA ASN A 148 -11.24 1.89 -16.40
C ASN A 148 -10.62 0.52 -16.15
N ALA A 149 -9.33 0.50 -15.83
CA ALA A 149 -8.74 -0.62 -15.13
C ALA A 149 -9.52 -0.86 -13.83
N ARG A 150 -9.86 -2.12 -13.55
CA ARG A 150 -10.49 -2.48 -12.28
C ARG A 150 -9.49 -2.29 -11.14
N PRO A 151 -9.91 -1.79 -9.97
CA PRO A 151 -9.05 -1.78 -8.78
C PRO A 151 -8.59 -3.20 -8.48
N ASP A 152 -7.29 -3.41 -8.46
CA ASP A 152 -6.69 -4.72 -8.19
C ASP A 152 -5.89 -4.64 -6.86
N PRO A 153 -6.26 -5.41 -5.83
CA PRO A 153 -5.50 -5.46 -4.58
C PRO A 153 -4.04 -5.87 -4.76
N SER A 154 -3.72 -6.67 -5.78
CA SER A 154 -2.37 -7.20 -6.01
C SER A 154 -1.37 -6.11 -6.47
N GLU A 155 -1.86 -4.97 -6.96
CA GLU A 155 -1.02 -3.82 -7.31
C GLU A 155 -0.48 -3.08 -6.09
N VAL A 156 -0.98 -3.37 -4.89
CA VAL A 156 -0.51 -2.76 -3.65
C VAL A 156 0.85 -3.35 -3.25
N PRO A 157 1.96 -2.57 -3.27
CA PRO A 157 3.29 -3.13 -3.04
C PRO A 157 3.47 -3.73 -1.65
N ASN A 158 4.15 -4.88 -1.58
CA ASN A 158 4.52 -5.54 -0.32
C ASN A 158 6.04 -5.80 -0.26
N ASN A 159 6.80 -4.82 0.23
CA ASN A 159 8.27 -4.85 0.26
C ASN A 159 8.86 -5.28 1.61
N HIS A 160 8.02 -5.73 2.55
CA HIS A 160 8.43 -6.02 3.94
C HIS A 160 9.51 -7.10 4.03
N LEU A 161 9.47 -8.11 3.16
CA LEU A 161 10.50 -9.15 3.10
C LEU A 161 11.87 -8.60 2.71
N ALA A 162 11.95 -7.73 1.70
CA ALA A 162 13.20 -7.12 1.25
C ALA A 162 13.84 -6.30 2.39
N TYR A 163 13.02 -5.53 3.12
CA TYR A 163 13.48 -4.79 4.29
C TYR A 163 13.91 -5.71 5.43
N ALA A 164 13.22 -6.83 5.68
CA ALA A 164 13.63 -7.81 6.68
C ALA A 164 15.04 -8.35 6.37
N VAL A 165 15.27 -8.77 5.12
CA VAL A 165 16.59 -9.23 4.64
C VAL A 165 17.65 -8.15 4.82
N GLN A 166 17.34 -6.91 4.48
CA GLN A 166 18.25 -5.78 4.67
C GLN A 166 18.67 -5.61 6.13
N TRP A 167 17.72 -5.70 7.08
CA TRP A 167 18.04 -5.59 8.50
C TRP A 167 18.93 -6.73 9.01
N PHE A 168 18.68 -7.97 8.56
CA PHE A 168 19.53 -9.10 8.90
C PHE A 168 20.93 -8.97 8.29
N LEU A 169 21.06 -8.47 7.07
CA LEU A 169 22.36 -8.21 6.44
C LEU A 169 23.14 -7.12 7.18
N PHE A 170 22.48 -6.03 7.61
CA PHE A 170 23.13 -5.00 8.42
C PHE A 170 23.63 -5.55 9.76
N ALA A 171 22.83 -6.38 10.43
CA ALA A 171 23.23 -7.06 11.66
C ALA A 171 24.46 -7.96 11.43
N ALA A 172 24.46 -8.75 10.35
CA ALA A 172 25.56 -9.64 10.00
C ALA A 172 26.85 -8.87 9.69
N VAL A 173 26.77 -7.82 8.86
CA VAL A 173 27.92 -6.98 8.50
C VAL A 173 28.50 -6.29 9.74
N ALA A 174 27.66 -5.71 10.60
CA ALA A 174 28.11 -5.07 11.84
C ALA A 174 28.86 -6.06 12.75
N LEU A 175 28.34 -7.29 12.88
CA LEU A 175 28.96 -8.34 13.66
C LEU A 175 30.31 -8.78 13.07
N VAL A 176 30.39 -8.96 11.74
CA VAL A 176 31.65 -9.32 11.05
C VAL A 176 32.71 -8.24 11.25
N ILE A 177 32.38 -6.98 11.01
CA ILE A 177 33.30 -5.85 11.21
C ILE A 177 33.79 -5.81 12.66
N TYR A 178 32.88 -5.99 13.62
CA TYR A 178 33.22 -5.97 15.03
C TYR A 178 34.15 -7.13 15.43
N VAL A 179 33.90 -8.34 14.95
CA VAL A 179 34.77 -9.50 15.18
C VAL A 179 36.16 -9.27 14.59
N LEU A 180 36.26 -8.73 13.37
CA LEU A 180 37.55 -8.40 12.75
C LEU A 180 38.32 -7.34 13.55
N ALA A 181 37.63 -6.27 13.96
CA ALA A 181 38.21 -5.21 14.80
C ALA A 181 38.71 -5.76 16.15
N LEU A 182 37.93 -6.65 16.77
CA LEU A 182 38.32 -7.28 18.03
C LEU A 182 39.53 -8.21 17.87
N ARG A 183 39.57 -9.01 16.78
CA ARG A 183 40.73 -9.88 16.47
C ARG A 183 42.00 -9.06 16.27
N LYS A 184 41.93 -7.96 15.51
CA LYS A 184 43.06 -7.04 15.30
C LYS A 184 43.57 -6.49 16.64
N ARG A 185 42.67 -5.95 17.47
CA ARG A 185 43.03 -5.37 18.78
C ARG A 185 43.68 -6.38 19.73
N LEU A 186 43.23 -7.63 19.72
CA LEU A 186 43.80 -8.69 20.55
C LEU A 186 45.17 -9.16 20.03
N ALA A 187 45.43 -9.08 18.73
CA ALA A 187 46.72 -9.39 18.12
C ALA A 187 47.76 -8.29 18.40
N ASP A 188 47.42 -7.01 18.20
CA ASP A 188 48.32 -5.87 18.44
C ASP A 188 48.85 -5.89 19.90
N ARG A 189 47.95 -6.11 20.87
CA ARG A 189 48.29 -6.21 22.30
C ARG A 189 49.12 -7.45 22.70
N ARG A 190 49.23 -8.47 21.84
CA ARG A 190 50.12 -9.63 22.07
C ARG A 190 51.54 -9.33 21.59
N GLY A 191 51.72 -8.49 20.58
CA GLY A 191 53.05 -8.09 20.09
C GLY A 191 53.74 -7.02 20.95
N GLU A 192 52.97 -6.30 21.77
CA GLU A 192 53.48 -5.32 22.75
C GLU A 192 53.98 -5.94 24.07
N ARG A 193 53.83 -7.26 24.27
CA ARG A 193 54.28 -7.99 25.48
C ARG A 193 55.43 -8.92 25.15
#